data_AF-A0A9D3VFZ7-F1
#
_entry.id   AF-A0A9D3VFZ7-F1
#
_cell.length_a   1.000
_cell.length_b   1.000
_cell.length_c   1.000
_cell.angle_alpha   90.00
_cell.angle_beta   90.00
_cell.angle_gamma   90.00
#
_symmetry.space_group_name_H-M   'P 1'
#
loop_
_entity.id
_entity.type
_entity.pdbx_description
1 polymer ?
#
loop_
_entity_poly.entity_id
_entity_poly.type
_entity_poly.pdbx_seq_one_letter_code
_entity_poly.pdbx_strand_id
1 'polypeptide(L)'
;MATNIVWHKSSVGKLHRQELLQQKGCVIWVTGLSGSGKSTLACALCQALYSTGKLTYILDGYNVQHGLNRDLTFKAEDRAENIRRIGFTGVDDPYEPPLNFEIVLPEKGNNTALPYEMAGTVISYLEEKGYLRT
;
A
#
# COMPACT_ATOMS: atom_id res chain seq x y z
N MET A 1 -8.78 21.73 18.72
CA MET A 1 -8.56 20.39 19.31
C MET A 1 -9.91 19.85 19.75
N ALA A 2 -10.26 18.63 19.35
CA ALA A 2 -11.55 18.04 19.70
C ALA A 2 -11.49 17.53 21.15
N THR A 3 -12.20 18.21 22.04
CA THR A 3 -12.14 18.00 23.50
C THR A 3 -13.04 16.87 24.02
N ASN A 4 -13.82 16.22 23.15
CA ASN A 4 -14.79 15.18 23.51
C ASN A 4 -14.71 13.97 22.57
N ILE A 5 -13.51 13.43 22.32
CA ILE A 5 -13.34 12.17 21.57
C ILE A 5 -13.02 11.07 22.57
N VAL A 6 -13.93 10.10 22.68
CA VAL A 6 -13.71 8.87 23.45
C VAL A 6 -13.57 7.72 22.48
N TRP A 7 -12.52 6.90 22.64
CA TRP A 7 -12.35 5.73 21.80
C TRP A 7 -13.38 4.66 22.16
N HIS A 8 -14.31 4.38 21.24
CA HIS A 8 -15.27 3.29 21.41
C HIS A 8 -14.59 1.95 21.12
N LYS A 9 -14.44 1.11 22.16
CA LYS A 9 -13.92 -0.25 21.99
C LYS A 9 -15.00 -1.11 21.32
N SER A 10 -14.64 -1.74 20.20
CA SER A 10 -15.45 -2.78 19.58
C SER A 10 -15.17 -4.14 20.25
N SER A 11 -16.19 -4.98 20.39
CA SER A 11 -16.03 -6.38 20.77
C SER A 11 -15.17 -7.17 19.76
N VAL A 12 -15.13 -6.73 18.50
CA VAL A 12 -14.35 -7.36 17.42
C VAL A 12 -13.03 -6.62 17.19
N GLY A 13 -11.99 -7.05 17.91
CA GLY A 13 -10.61 -6.57 17.77
C GLY A 13 -9.81 -7.16 16.59
N LYS A 14 -8.51 -6.80 16.53
CA LYS A 14 -7.56 -7.22 15.49
C LYS A 14 -7.43 -8.74 15.38
N LEU A 15 -7.22 -9.45 16.50
CA LEU A 15 -7.00 -10.90 16.52
C LEU A 15 -8.20 -11.66 15.93
N HIS A 16 -9.42 -11.32 16.35
CA HIS A 16 -10.64 -11.93 15.80
C HIS A 16 -10.75 -11.79 14.28
N ARG A 17 -10.39 -10.63 13.72
CA ARG A 17 -10.41 -10.42 12.25
C ARG A 17 -9.32 -11.23 11.55
N GLN A 18 -8.14 -11.34 12.14
CA GLN A 18 -7.06 -12.16 11.59
C GLN A 18 -7.40 -13.66 11.62
N GLU A 19 -8.09 -14.12 12.66
CA GLU A 19 -8.61 -15.48 12.76
C GLU A 19 -9.71 -15.72 11.73
N LEU A 20 -10.66 -14.79 11.58
CA LEU A 20 -11.71 -14.91 10.56
C LEU A 20 -11.15 -14.97 9.14
N LEU A 21 -10.17 -14.12 8.82
CA LEU A 21 -9.61 -14.00 7.48
C LEU A 21 -8.42 -14.94 7.21
N GLN A 22 -7.94 -15.67 8.22
CA GLN A 22 -6.74 -16.51 8.13
C GLN A 22 -5.53 -15.78 7.51
N GLN A 23 -5.35 -14.51 7.88
CA GLN A 23 -4.24 -13.64 7.46
C GLN A 23 -4.00 -12.54 8.48
N LYS A 24 -2.78 -11.98 8.53
CA LYS A 24 -2.49 -10.78 9.33
C LYS A 24 -2.61 -9.53 8.48
N GLY A 25 -3.26 -8.50 9.02
CA GLY A 25 -3.34 -7.21 8.36
C GLY A 25 -1.96 -6.52 8.34
N CYS A 26 -1.56 -6.00 7.19
CA CYS A 26 -0.37 -5.17 7.01
C CYS A 26 -0.64 -4.07 5.97
N VAL A 27 0.29 -3.13 5.89
CA VAL A 27 0.31 -2.10 4.84
C VAL A 27 1.52 -2.38 3.97
N ILE A 28 1.30 -2.49 2.66
CA ILE A 28 2.37 -2.60 1.67
C ILE A 28 2.49 -1.24 1.00
N TRP A 29 3.52 -0.50 1.38
CA TRP A 29 3.74 0.84 0.87
C TRP A 29 4.60 0.80 -0.39
N VAL A 30 3.98 0.95 -1.55
CA VAL A 30 4.70 0.98 -2.83
C VAL A 30 5.07 2.42 -3.16
N THR A 31 6.37 2.69 -3.25
CA THR A 31 6.91 4.02 -3.53
C THR A 31 7.88 3.99 -4.72
N GLY A 32 8.03 5.13 -5.40
CA GLY A 32 8.86 5.26 -6.60
C GLY A 32 8.36 6.35 -7.56
N LEU A 33 9.16 6.67 -8.57
CA LEU A 33 8.88 7.74 -9.53
C LEU A 33 7.58 7.52 -10.32
N SER A 34 6.99 8.60 -10.85
CA SER A 34 5.88 8.48 -11.81
C SER A 34 6.30 7.61 -13.00
N GLY A 35 5.44 6.68 -13.43
CA GLY A 35 5.77 5.73 -14.50
C GLY A 35 6.62 4.52 -14.10
N SER A 36 7.10 4.41 -12.85
CA SER A 36 7.91 3.27 -12.38
C SER A 36 7.16 1.94 -12.26
N GLY A 37 5.84 1.92 -12.51
CA GLY A 37 5.03 0.70 -12.49
C GLY A 37 4.31 0.39 -11.16
N LYS A 38 4.24 1.35 -10.22
CA LYS A 38 3.58 1.17 -8.90
C LYS A 38 2.16 0.59 -9.00
N SER A 39 1.28 1.23 -9.78
CA SER A 39 -0.11 0.78 -9.93
C SER A 39 -0.18 -0.59 -10.65
N THR A 40 0.71 -0.85 -11.61
CA THR A 40 0.81 -2.15 -12.29
C THR A 40 1.19 -3.27 -11.31
N LEU A 41 2.18 -3.03 -10.45
CA LEU A 41 2.57 -3.96 -9.39
C LEU A 41 1.42 -4.17 -8.39
N ALA A 42 0.78 -3.10 -7.93
CA ALA A 42 -0.31 -3.18 -6.97
C ALA A 42 -1.48 -4.03 -7.51
N CYS A 43 -1.84 -3.86 -8.79
CA CYS A 43 -2.86 -4.68 -9.45
C CYS A 43 -2.44 -6.15 -9.55
N ALA A 44 -1.20 -6.44 -9.98
CA ALA A 44 -0.71 -7.81 -10.10
C ALA A 44 -0.66 -8.52 -8.73
N LEU A 45 -0.20 -7.82 -7.69
CA LEU A 45 -0.16 -8.32 -6.32
C LEU A 45 -1.57 -8.57 -5.76
N CYS A 46 -2.50 -7.65 -5.99
CA CYS A 46 -3.89 -7.80 -5.59
C CYS A 46 -4.53 -9.04 -6.25
N GLN A 47 -4.30 -9.24 -7.56
CA GLN A 47 -4.81 -10.40 -8.29
C GLN A 47 -4.25 -11.71 -7.73
N ALA A 48 -2.94 -11.77 -7.46
CA ALA A 48 -2.27 -12.97 -6.95
C ALA A 48 -2.68 -13.31 -5.50
N LEU A 49 -2.88 -12.31 -4.65
CA LEU A 49 -3.40 -12.50 -3.30
C LEU A 49 -4.88 -12.91 -3.32
N TYR A 50 -5.68 -12.32 -4.21
CA TYR A 50 -7.07 -12.72 -4.41
C TYR A 50 -7.19 -14.17 -4.87
N SER A 51 -6.37 -14.62 -5.82
CA SER A 51 -6.40 -16.01 -6.31
C SER A 51 -6.00 -17.04 -5.25
N THR A 52 -5.40 -16.61 -4.14
CA THR A 52 -5.07 -17.45 -2.98
C THR A 52 -6.01 -17.22 -1.78
N GLY A 53 -7.15 -16.56 -2.01
CA GLY A 53 -8.18 -16.32 -0.99
C GLY A 53 -7.82 -15.27 0.04
N LYS A 54 -6.83 -14.41 -0.24
CA LYS A 54 -6.39 -13.34 0.67
C LYS A 54 -7.10 -12.03 0.36
N LEU A 55 -7.68 -11.43 1.39
CA LEU A 55 -8.34 -10.14 1.29
C LEU A 55 -7.30 -9.03 1.15
N THR A 56 -7.44 -8.23 0.11
CA THR A 56 -6.56 -7.08 -0.18
C THR A 56 -7.38 -5.90 -0.68
N TYR A 57 -6.80 -4.71 -0.55
CA TYR A 57 -7.39 -3.47 -1.07
C TYR A 57 -6.28 -2.51 -1.50
N ILE A 58 -6.46 -1.88 -2.66
CA ILE A 58 -5.50 -0.91 -3.19
C ILE A 58 -5.97 0.50 -2.85
N LEU A 59 -5.10 1.27 -2.21
CA LEU A 59 -5.27 2.71 -2.01
C LEU A 59 -4.34 3.45 -2.97
N ASP A 60 -4.83 3.76 -4.17
CA ASP A 60 -4.08 4.50 -5.19
C ASP A 60 -4.38 6.01 -5.06
N GLY A 61 -3.32 6.83 -4.97
CA GLY A 61 -3.42 8.29 -4.87
C GLY A 61 -4.27 8.92 -5.97
N TYR A 62 -4.24 8.38 -7.19
CA TYR A 62 -5.08 8.87 -8.29
C TYR A 62 -6.56 8.55 -8.07
N ASN A 63 -6.91 7.36 -7.56
CA ASN A 63 -8.30 6.98 -7.33
C ASN A 63 -8.91 7.67 -6.10
N VAL A 64 -8.10 7.93 -5.08
CA VAL A 64 -8.57 8.60 -3.85
C VAL A 64 -8.80 10.11 -4.08
N GLN A 65 -8.05 10.75 -5.01
CA GLN A 65 -8.30 12.14 -5.43
C GLN A 65 -9.69 12.34 -6.07
N HIS A 66 -10.30 11.29 -6.63
CA HIS A 66 -11.67 11.38 -7.16
C HIS A 66 -12.74 11.30 -6.07
N GLY A 67 -12.38 10.99 -4.82
CA GLY A 67 -13.30 10.75 -3.70
C GLY A 67 -12.86 11.41 -2.39
N LEU A 68 -12.23 10.64 -1.51
CA LEU A 68 -11.88 11.04 -0.14
C LEU A 68 -10.94 12.26 -0.07
N ASN A 69 -10.15 12.50 -1.13
CA ASN A 69 -9.20 13.60 -1.23
C ASN A 69 -9.56 14.59 -2.34
N ARG A 70 -10.83 14.68 -2.74
CA ARG A 70 -11.27 15.63 -3.79
C ARG A 70 -11.04 17.09 -3.42
N ASP A 71 -10.92 17.37 -2.13
CA ASP A 71 -10.67 18.69 -1.55
C ASP A 71 -9.19 19.10 -1.60
N LEU A 72 -8.30 18.13 -1.84
CA LEU A 72 -6.86 18.37 -1.86
C LEU A 72 -6.40 18.75 -3.27
N THR A 73 -5.67 19.86 -3.37
CA THR A 73 -5.03 20.30 -4.61
C THR A 73 -3.59 19.78 -4.70
N PHE A 74 -2.79 20.29 -5.65
CA PHE A 74 -1.38 19.92 -5.81
C PHE A 74 -0.42 20.76 -4.94
N LYS A 75 -0.91 21.58 -4.00
CA LYS A 75 -0.06 22.41 -3.12
C LYS A 75 0.70 21.58 -2.09
N ALA A 76 1.83 22.09 -1.60
CA ALA A 76 2.67 21.40 -0.62
C ALA A 76 1.94 21.02 0.67
N GLU A 77 1.05 21.89 1.17
CA GLU A 77 0.29 21.60 2.39
C GLU A 77 -0.75 20.49 2.17
N ASP A 78 -1.42 20.49 1.02
CA ASP A 78 -2.39 19.47 0.63
C ASP A 78 -1.70 18.12 0.37
N ARG A 79 -0.45 18.12 -0.07
CA ARG A 79 0.38 16.90 -0.19
C ARG A 79 0.70 16.29 1.16
N ALA A 80 1.04 17.11 2.17
CA ALA A 80 1.25 16.61 3.53
C ALA A 80 -0.03 15.97 4.10
N GLU A 81 -1.20 16.57 3.86
CA GLU A 81 -2.48 15.96 4.25
C GLU A 81 -2.82 14.72 3.41
N ASN A 82 -2.47 14.69 2.12
CA ASN A 82 -2.61 13.50 1.28
C ASN A 82 -1.73 12.34 1.78
N ILE A 83 -0.49 12.63 2.20
CA ILE A 83 0.38 11.65 2.86
C ILE A 83 -0.22 11.20 4.20
N ARG A 84 -0.76 12.13 4.99
CA ARG A 84 -1.42 11.82 6.27
C ARG A 84 -2.66 10.95 6.09
N ARG A 85 -3.43 11.16 5.03
CA ARG A 85 -4.68 10.42 4.75
C ARG A 85 -4.43 9.08 4.07
N ILE A 86 -3.54 9.01 3.09
CA ILE A 86 -3.36 7.82 2.23
C ILE A 86 -1.93 7.51 1.81
N GLY A 87 -0.97 8.41 2.06
CA GLY A 87 0.43 8.06 1.87
C GLY A 87 1.01 8.15 0.45
N PHE A 88 0.66 9.18 -0.31
CA PHE A 88 1.16 9.33 -1.69
C PHE A 88 1.96 10.62 -1.90
N THR A 89 3.15 10.50 -2.50
CA THR A 89 4.01 11.62 -2.94
C THR A 89 4.15 11.66 -4.47
N GLY A 90 4.04 12.87 -5.05
CA GLY A 90 4.76 13.24 -6.29
C GLY A 90 3.98 13.96 -7.40
N VAL A 91 4.44 15.19 -7.73
CA VAL A 91 4.80 15.65 -9.10
C VAL A 91 5.98 16.67 -9.02
N ASP A 92 5.96 17.63 -8.08
CA ASP A 92 6.94 18.75 -8.01
C ASP A 92 7.81 18.82 -6.72
N ASP A 93 7.86 17.77 -5.90
CA ASP A 93 8.75 17.67 -4.73
C ASP A 93 9.90 16.68 -5.00
N PRO A 94 11.12 16.91 -4.47
CA PRO A 94 12.20 15.94 -4.56
C PRO A 94 11.77 14.62 -3.92
N TYR A 95 11.85 13.53 -4.69
CA TYR A 95 11.59 12.19 -4.19
C TYR A 95 12.72 11.77 -3.25
N GLU A 96 12.40 11.61 -1.98
CA GLU A 96 13.31 11.04 -0.99
C GLU A 96 13.02 9.55 -0.83
N PRO A 97 13.90 8.64 -1.31
CA PRO A 97 13.72 7.22 -1.07
C PRO A 97 13.88 6.92 0.43
N PRO A 98 13.07 6.01 1.00
CA PRO A 98 13.34 5.42 2.30
C PRO A 98 14.79 4.97 2.46
N LEU A 99 15.40 5.28 3.61
CA LEU A 99 16.77 4.86 3.90
C LEU A 99 16.91 3.34 4.04
N ASN A 100 15.83 2.66 4.44
CA ASN A 100 15.79 1.21 4.65
C ASN A 100 14.52 0.63 4.03
N PHE A 101 14.62 0.05 2.84
CA PHE A 101 13.53 -0.70 2.22
C PHE A 101 13.51 -2.14 2.70
N GLU A 102 12.33 -2.68 3.01
CA GLU A 102 12.16 -4.12 3.25
C GLU A 102 12.31 -4.94 1.97
N ILE A 103 11.89 -4.40 0.82
CA ILE A 103 11.96 -5.04 -0.49
C ILE A 103 12.38 -3.99 -1.53
N VAL A 104 13.39 -4.33 -2.34
CA VAL A 104 13.78 -3.55 -3.51
C VAL A 104 13.47 -4.37 -4.75
N LEU A 105 12.62 -3.85 -5.64
CA LEU A 105 12.24 -4.50 -6.88
C LEU A 105 13.08 -3.94 -8.05
N PRO A 106 13.45 -4.78 -9.04
CA PRO A 106 14.28 -4.36 -10.16
C PRO A 106 13.55 -3.34 -11.06
N GLU A 107 14.25 -2.30 -11.50
CA GLU A 107 13.73 -1.34 -12.48
C GLU A 107 13.71 -1.92 -13.91
N LYS A 108 12.93 -1.26 -14.79
CA LYS A 108 12.92 -1.50 -16.24
C LYS A 108 14.31 -1.25 -16.86
N GLY A 109 15.17 -2.27 -16.83
CA GLY A 109 16.39 -2.40 -17.64
C GLY A 109 16.29 -3.53 -18.66
N ASN A 110 17.42 -3.96 -19.22
CA ASN A 110 17.53 -5.03 -20.24
C ASN A 110 16.98 -6.41 -19.81
N ASN A 111 16.53 -6.55 -18.57
CA ASN A 111 15.82 -7.71 -18.05
C ASN A 111 14.63 -7.23 -17.21
N THR A 112 13.56 -6.79 -17.88
CA THR A 112 12.36 -6.26 -17.22
C THR A 112 11.61 -7.41 -16.53
N ALA A 113 11.69 -7.48 -15.20
CA ALA A 113 10.87 -8.41 -14.43
C ALA A 113 9.39 -8.15 -14.69
N LEU A 114 8.63 -9.20 -14.99
CA LEU A 114 7.21 -9.07 -15.27
C LEU A 114 6.46 -8.71 -13.97
N PRO A 115 5.35 -7.97 -14.04
CA PRO A 115 4.60 -7.56 -12.83
C PRO A 115 4.23 -8.72 -11.90
N TYR A 116 3.97 -9.92 -12.45
CA TYR A 116 3.68 -11.11 -11.65
C TYR A 116 4.91 -11.62 -10.89
N GLU A 117 6.12 -11.46 -11.44
CA GLU A 117 7.37 -11.89 -10.81
C GLU A 117 7.67 -10.99 -9.61
N MET A 118 7.52 -9.68 -9.81
CA MET A 118 7.62 -8.71 -8.72
C MET A 118 6.58 -8.95 -7.62
N ALA A 119 5.33 -9.26 -8.00
CA ALA A 119 4.29 -9.64 -7.06
C ALA A 119 4.67 -10.93 -6.29
N GLY A 120 5.26 -11.92 -6.98
CA GLY A 120 5.79 -13.14 -6.37
C GLY A 120 6.82 -12.84 -5.28
N THR A 121 7.78 -11.96 -5.55
CA THR A 121 8.76 -11.51 -4.55
C THR A 121 8.11 -10.92 -3.30
N VAL A 122 7.07 -10.09 -3.48
CA VAL A 122 6.33 -9.52 -2.34
C VAL A 122 5.58 -10.61 -1.57
N ILE A 123 4.92 -11.55 -2.26
CA ILE A 123 4.20 -12.65 -1.62
C ILE A 123 5.17 -13.52 -0.80
N SER A 124 6.31 -13.92 -1.36
CA SER A 124 7.30 -14.72 -0.65
C SER A 124 7.81 -14.01 0.61
N TYR A 125 8.00 -12.69 0.54
CA TYR A 125 8.33 -11.91 1.73
C TYR A 125 7.22 -11.95 2.80
N LEU A 126 5.96 -11.79 2.40
CA LEU A 126 4.82 -11.84 3.33
C LEU A 126 4.67 -13.23 3.98
N GLU A 127 4.93 -14.30 3.24
CA GLU A 127 4.96 -15.67 3.76
C GLU A 127 6.09 -15.86 4.77
N GLU A 128 7.32 -15.44 4.43
CA GLU A 128 8.49 -15.52 5.32
C GLU A 128 8.26 -14.78 6.64
N LYS A 129 7.64 -13.60 6.58
CA LYS A 129 7.28 -12.80 7.78
C LYS A 129 6.03 -13.31 8.49
N GLY A 130 5.37 -14.35 7.98
CA GLY A 130 4.19 -14.97 8.57
C GLY A 130 2.97 -14.06 8.58
N TYR A 131 2.82 -13.19 7.58
CA TYR A 131 1.59 -12.43 7.32
C TYR A 131 0.53 -13.27 6.64
N LEU A 132 0.95 -14.18 5.76
CA LEU A 132 0.11 -15.14 5.09
C LEU A 132 0.20 -16.49 5.81
N ARG A 133 -0.94 -17.08 6.14
CA ARG A 133 -1.03 -18.47 6.57
C ARG A 133 -1.36 -19.31 5.34
N THR A 134 -0.55 -20.31 5.05
CA THR A 134 -0.84 -21.38 4.10
C THR A 134 -1.84 -22.37 4.68
#